data_AF-A0A7Y5Q4K0-F1
#
_entry.id   AF-A0A7Y5Q4K0-F1
#
_cell.length_a   1.000
_cell.length_b   1.000
_cell.length_c   1.000
_cell.angle_alpha   90.00
_cell.angle_beta   90.00
_cell.angle_gamma   90.00
#
_symmetry.space_group_name_H-M   'P 1'
#
loop_
_entity.id
_entity.type
_entity.pdbx_description
1 polymer ?
#
loop_
_entity_poly.entity_id
_entity_poly.type
_entity_poly.pdbx_seq_one_letter_code
_entity_poly.pdbx_strand_id
1 'polypeptide(L)'
;MREGLAIAARPGVEAAVFGLKELPPQFWSRANRLKKAEIELPVDPARIERAELHVVTWAGGPGKVKEYFKLNGRHFPVADGEDHRTQHHVLPVEPSLLRRGPNTIEVLSDTEHHGIEVLKPGPALVVRHRNG
;
A
#
# COMPACT_ATOMS: atom_id res chain seq x y z
N MET A 1 -24.32 6.83 24.26
CA MET A 1 -23.03 6.22 23.87
C MET A 1 -22.63 5.25 24.97
N ARG A 2 -22.11 4.05 24.63
CA ARG A 2 -21.58 3.14 25.65
C ARG A 2 -20.24 3.67 26.15
N GLU A 3 -20.11 3.89 27.45
CA GLU A 3 -18.83 4.23 28.09
C GLU A 3 -17.81 3.12 27.83
N GLY A 4 -16.56 3.48 27.51
CA GLY A 4 -15.47 2.52 27.26
C GLY A 4 -15.13 2.23 25.80
N LEU A 5 -15.89 2.75 24.82
CA LEU A 5 -15.55 2.64 23.38
C LEU A 5 -14.91 3.92 22.80
N ALA A 6 -14.67 4.92 23.64
CA ALA A 6 -14.01 6.15 23.21
C ALA A 6 -12.49 5.94 23.10
N ILE A 7 -11.93 6.16 21.92
CA ILE A 7 -10.48 6.24 21.73
C ILE A 7 -10.03 7.60 22.27
N ALA A 8 -9.18 7.59 23.30
CA ALA A 8 -8.63 8.83 23.84
C ALA A 8 -7.85 9.58 22.74
N ALA A 9 -8.22 10.84 22.51
CA ALA A 9 -7.47 11.71 21.61
C ALA A 9 -6.03 11.87 22.14
N ARG A 10 -5.05 11.84 21.24
CA ARG A 10 -3.65 12.14 21.55
C ARG A 10 -3.36 13.57 21.10
N PRO A 11 -3.22 14.54 22.01
CA PRO A 11 -2.92 15.92 21.63
C PRO A 11 -1.63 15.98 20.79
N GLY A 12 -1.65 16.77 19.71
CA GLY A 12 -0.49 16.98 18.85
C GLY A 12 -0.17 15.82 17.90
N VAL A 13 -1.05 14.83 17.76
CA VAL A 13 -0.90 13.70 16.82
C VAL A 13 -2.17 13.52 16.01
N GLU A 14 -1.99 13.28 14.71
CA GLU A 14 -3.06 13.02 13.75
C GLU A 14 -2.84 11.67 13.07
N ALA A 15 -3.93 11.01 12.67
CA ALA A 15 -3.91 9.84 11.81
C ALA A 15 -4.64 10.16 10.49
N ALA A 16 -4.00 9.86 9.38
CA ALA A 16 -4.50 10.16 8.03
C ALA A 16 -4.33 8.96 7.10
N VAL A 17 -5.23 8.87 6.10
CA VAL A 17 -5.20 7.84 5.05
C VAL A 17 -4.94 8.52 3.71
N PHE A 18 -3.89 8.10 3.03
CA PHE A 18 -3.48 8.61 1.73
C PHE A 18 -3.60 7.51 0.67
N GLY A 19 -4.59 7.64 -0.21
CA GLY A 19 -4.79 6.72 -1.33
C GLY A 19 -3.98 7.11 -2.57
N LEU A 20 -4.17 6.35 -3.64
CA LEU A 20 -3.59 6.68 -4.94
C LEU A 20 -4.06 8.06 -5.44
N LYS A 21 -3.11 8.86 -5.95
CA LYS A 21 -3.38 10.13 -6.63
C LYS A 21 -4.26 9.93 -7.85
N GLU A 22 -3.92 8.94 -8.66
CA GLU A 22 -4.68 8.49 -9.82
C GLU A 22 -4.73 6.97 -9.82
N LEU A 23 -5.91 6.40 -10.07
CA LEU A 23 -6.06 4.96 -10.18
C LEU A 23 -5.79 4.53 -11.62
N PRO A 24 -4.80 3.64 -11.86
CA PRO A 24 -4.59 3.10 -13.19
C PRO A 24 -5.86 2.36 -13.68
N PRO A 25 -6.28 2.54 -14.94
CA PRO A 25 -7.27 1.65 -15.53
C PRO A 25 -6.69 0.23 -15.51
N GLN A 26 -7.39 -0.66 -14.80
CA GLN A 26 -6.94 -2.03 -14.53
C GLN A 26 -5.57 -2.03 -13.83
N PHE A 27 -5.56 -1.85 -12.50
CA PHE A 27 -4.35 -1.97 -11.70
C PHE A 27 -3.96 -3.44 -11.49
N TRP A 28 -3.71 -4.11 -12.61
CA TRP A 28 -3.40 -5.53 -12.73
C TRP A 28 -2.10 -5.70 -13.51
N SER A 29 -1.13 -6.43 -12.94
CA SER A 29 0.06 -6.87 -13.67
C SER A 29 0.01 -8.36 -14.01
N ARG A 30 0.33 -8.68 -15.27
CA ARG A 30 0.62 -10.01 -15.81
C ARG A 30 1.46 -9.89 -17.08
N ALA A 31 1.99 -10.99 -17.60
CA ALA A 31 2.73 -11.10 -18.85
C ALA A 31 3.89 -10.09 -18.93
N ASN A 32 4.63 -9.94 -17.82
CA ASN A 32 5.74 -9.00 -17.66
C ASN A 32 5.35 -7.52 -17.87
N ARG A 33 4.07 -7.17 -17.70
CA ARG A 33 3.60 -5.79 -17.82
C ARG A 33 3.64 -5.09 -16.47
N LEU A 34 4.68 -4.30 -16.25
CA LEU A 34 4.82 -3.45 -15.07
C LEU A 34 3.66 -2.45 -14.99
N LYS A 35 3.04 -2.36 -13.82
CA LYS A 35 2.10 -1.29 -13.47
C LYS A 35 2.71 -0.39 -12.41
N LYS A 36 2.45 0.91 -12.54
CA LYS A 36 2.87 1.92 -11.57
C LYS A 36 1.69 2.79 -11.17
N ALA A 37 1.71 3.23 -9.92
CA ALA A 37 0.80 4.23 -9.39
C ALA A 37 1.52 5.02 -8.29
N GLU A 38 0.97 6.17 -7.90
CA GLU A 38 1.58 7.04 -6.91
C GLU A 38 0.61 7.38 -5.79
N ILE A 39 1.10 7.41 -4.56
CA ILE A 39 0.44 7.98 -3.40
C ILE A 39 1.11 9.31 -3.09
N GLU A 40 0.33 10.39 -3.09
CA GLU A 40 0.82 11.71 -2.71
C GLU A 40 0.80 11.85 -1.17
N LEU A 41 1.97 12.05 -0.57
CA LEU A 41 2.13 12.17 0.88
C LEU A 41 2.53 13.60 1.26
N PRO A 42 1.61 14.42 1.81
CA PRO A 42 1.92 15.81 2.18
C PRO A 42 2.75 15.91 3.48
N VAL A 43 2.87 14.82 4.22
CA VAL A 43 3.53 14.74 5.53
C VAL A 43 5.04 14.55 5.35
N ASP A 44 5.83 15.31 6.11
CA ASP A 44 7.27 15.07 6.24
C ASP A 44 7.52 13.73 6.95
N PRO A 45 8.25 12.77 6.34
CA PRO A 45 8.59 11.50 6.96
C PRO A 45 9.19 11.61 8.37
N ALA A 46 9.95 12.67 8.67
CA ALA A 46 10.51 12.88 10.01
C ALA A 46 9.45 13.09 11.11
N ARG A 47 8.24 13.48 10.72
CA ARG A 47 7.08 13.69 11.62
C ARG A 47 6.23 12.44 11.80
N ILE A 48 6.43 11.41 10.98
CA ILE A 48 5.64 10.17 11.04
C ILE A 48 6.12 9.32 12.21
N GLU A 49 5.20 8.98 13.10
CA GLU A 49 5.45 8.09 14.24
C GLU A 49 5.18 6.62 13.88
N ARG A 50 4.29 6.40 12.91
CA ARG A 50 3.92 5.07 12.41
C ARG A 50 3.34 5.19 11.01
N ALA A 51 3.72 4.28 10.12
CA ALA A 51 3.09 4.12 8.82
C ALA A 51 2.73 2.66 8.56
N GLU A 52 1.63 2.46 7.85
CA GLU A 52 1.15 1.16 7.39
C GLU A 52 0.77 1.26 5.92
N LEU A 53 1.15 0.25 5.15
CA LEU A 53 0.65 0.01 3.81
C LEU A 53 -0.59 -0.89 3.91
N HIS A 54 -1.73 -0.35 3.51
CA HIS A 54 -2.99 -1.08 3.39
C HIS A 54 -3.20 -1.41 1.92
N VAL A 55 -3.39 -2.68 1.60
CA VAL A 55 -3.60 -3.10 0.21
C VAL A 55 -4.55 -4.28 0.15
N VAL A 56 -5.46 -4.22 -0.82
CA VAL A 56 -6.34 -5.34 -1.15
C VAL A 56 -5.89 -5.88 -2.50
N THR A 57 -5.60 -7.17 -2.55
CA THR A 57 -5.19 -7.86 -3.77
C THR A 57 -6.14 -9.00 -4.08
N TRP A 58 -6.24 -9.34 -5.36
CA TRP A 58 -6.65 -10.68 -5.78
C TRP A 58 -5.43 -11.35 -6.40
N ALA A 59 -4.99 -12.45 -5.79
CA ALA A 59 -3.70 -13.06 -6.09
C ALA A 59 -3.86 -14.24 -7.05
N GLY A 60 -3.68 -13.98 -8.35
CA GLY A 60 -3.33 -15.01 -9.34
C GLY A 60 -1.86 -15.45 -9.28
N GLY A 61 -1.06 -14.74 -8.48
CA GLY A 61 0.34 -15.05 -8.17
C GLY A 61 1.37 -14.15 -8.87
N PRO A 62 2.60 -14.08 -8.30
CA PRO A 62 3.70 -13.32 -8.88
C PRO A 62 4.48 -14.10 -9.95
N GLY A 63 4.17 -15.39 -10.14
CA GLY A 63 4.96 -16.31 -10.94
C GLY A 63 6.40 -16.42 -10.41
N LYS A 64 7.41 -16.13 -11.24
CA LYS A 64 8.82 -16.19 -10.82
C LYS A 64 9.37 -14.86 -10.31
N VAL A 65 8.58 -13.78 -10.34
CA VAL A 65 9.01 -12.46 -9.90
C VAL A 65 9.10 -12.42 -8.37
N LYS A 66 10.31 -12.25 -7.83
CA LYS A 66 10.52 -12.22 -6.38
C LYS A 66 10.07 -10.90 -5.74
N GLU A 67 10.37 -9.77 -6.38
CA GLU A 67 10.02 -8.43 -5.89
C GLU A 67 8.83 -7.86 -6.68
N TYR A 68 7.70 -8.55 -6.56
CA TYR A 68 6.53 -8.38 -7.43
C TYR A 68 5.66 -7.16 -7.07
N PHE A 69 5.68 -6.74 -5.81
CA PHE A 69 5.00 -5.53 -5.35
C PHE A 69 6.01 -4.70 -4.56
N LYS A 70 6.20 -3.44 -4.95
CA LYS A 70 7.16 -2.55 -4.31
C LYS A 70 6.54 -1.20 -3.97
N LEU A 71 6.97 -0.64 -2.84
CA LEU A 71 6.78 0.76 -2.47
C LEU A 71 8.15 1.42 -2.40
N ASN A 72 8.38 2.46 -3.21
CA ASN A 72 9.66 3.16 -3.32
C ASN A 72 10.86 2.21 -3.52
N GLY A 73 10.67 1.13 -4.29
CA GLY A 73 11.70 0.13 -4.58
C GLY A 73 11.84 -0.98 -3.53
N ARG A 74 11.20 -0.89 -2.36
CA ARG A 74 11.20 -1.96 -1.35
C ARG A 74 10.05 -2.93 -1.59
N HIS A 75 10.35 -4.22 -1.61
CA HIS A 75 9.34 -5.28 -1.76
C HIS A 75 8.43 -5.43 -0.53
N PHE A 76 7.14 -5.69 -0.79
CA PHE A 76 6.14 -6.08 0.20
C PHE A 76 5.39 -7.35 -0.24
N PRO A 77 5.23 -8.35 0.65
CA PRO A 77 4.61 -9.63 0.32
C PRO A 77 3.07 -9.55 0.40
N VAL A 78 2.42 -8.96 -0.62
CA VAL A 78 0.97 -8.64 -0.60
C VAL A 78 0.14 -9.52 -1.53
N ALA A 79 0.77 -10.45 -2.24
CA ALA A 79 0.12 -11.34 -3.19
C ALA A 79 0.85 -12.69 -3.22
N ASP A 80 1.26 -13.18 -2.05
CA ASP A 80 1.88 -14.50 -1.93
C ASP A 80 0.82 -15.58 -2.19
N GLY A 81 1.22 -16.58 -2.98
CA GLY A 81 0.38 -17.70 -3.36
C GLY A 81 -0.43 -17.50 -4.66
N GLU A 82 -1.13 -18.56 -5.05
CA GLU A 82 -1.92 -18.67 -6.29
C GLU A 82 -3.34 -19.19 -5.97
N ASP A 83 -3.85 -18.85 -4.78
CA ASP A 83 -5.11 -19.40 -4.28
C ASP A 83 -6.35 -18.70 -4.83
N HIS A 84 -6.17 -17.68 -5.69
CA HIS A 84 -7.22 -16.89 -6.32
C HIS A 84 -8.20 -16.26 -5.32
N ARG A 85 -7.71 -15.94 -4.12
CA ARG A 85 -8.50 -15.28 -3.09
C ARG A 85 -8.22 -13.79 -3.04
N THR A 86 -9.21 -13.06 -2.55
CA THR A 86 -9.02 -11.68 -2.13
C THR A 86 -8.29 -11.65 -0.79
N GLN A 87 -7.20 -10.91 -0.72
CA GLN A 87 -6.39 -10.77 0.47
C GLN A 87 -6.32 -9.29 0.85
N HIS A 88 -6.52 -8.99 2.14
CA HIS A 88 -6.30 -7.65 2.69
C HIS A 88 -5.07 -7.69 3.59
N HIS A 89 -4.09 -6.87 3.25
CA HIS A 89 -2.82 -6.79 3.95
C HIS A 89 -2.68 -5.43 4.63
N VAL A 90 -2.20 -5.47 5.87
CA VAL A 90 -1.77 -4.30 6.63
C VAL A 90 -0.32 -4.53 7.03
N LEU A 91 0.61 -3.88 6.33
CA LEU A 91 2.03 -4.10 6.50
C LEU A 91 2.69 -2.86 7.10
N PRO A 92 3.58 -2.99 8.11
CA PRO A 92 4.31 -1.84 8.64
C PRO A 92 5.23 -1.25 7.57
N VAL A 93 5.32 0.07 7.54
CA VAL A 93 6.22 0.81 6.65
C VAL A 93 7.14 1.66 7.51
N GLU A 94 8.45 1.50 7.31
CA GLU A 94 9.44 2.38 7.92
C GLU A 94 9.29 3.80 7.37
N PRO A 95 9.14 4.84 8.21
CA PRO A 95 9.01 6.21 7.73
C PRO A 95 10.15 6.65 6.81
N SER A 96 11.38 6.16 7.03
CA SER A 96 12.55 6.46 6.19
C SER A 96 12.45 5.93 4.75
N LEU A 97 11.55 4.98 4.48
CA LEU A 97 11.23 4.54 3.12
C LEU A 97 10.36 5.55 2.36
N LEU A 98 9.61 6.37 3.10
CA LEU A 98 8.64 7.31 2.53
C LEU A 98 9.31 8.63 2.13
N ARG A 99 8.64 9.33 1.21
CA ARG A 99 9.04 10.64 0.73
C ARG A 99 7.89 11.61 0.94
N ARG A 100 8.20 12.84 1.33
CA ARG A 100 7.22 13.93 1.15
C ARG A 100 7.01 14.11 -0.36
N GLY A 101 5.75 14.09 -0.78
CA GLY A 101 5.36 14.09 -2.17
C GLY A 101 5.05 12.69 -2.72
N PRO A 102 5.44 12.35 -3.95
CA PRO A 102 5.07 11.10 -4.59
C PRO A 102 5.81 9.90 -3.99
N ASN A 103 5.04 8.87 -3.64
CA ASN A 103 5.51 7.55 -3.26
C ASN A 103 5.04 6.52 -4.28
N THR A 104 5.97 5.84 -4.92
CA THR A 104 5.69 4.99 -6.09
C THR A 104 5.37 3.57 -5.67
N ILE A 105 4.22 3.08 -6.11
CA ILE A 105 3.87 1.67 -6.11
C ILE A 105 4.23 1.05 -7.46
N GLU A 106 4.86 -0.11 -7.42
CA GLU A 106 5.18 -0.90 -8.61
C GLU A 106 4.62 -2.32 -8.43
N VAL A 107 3.94 -2.84 -9.47
CA VAL A 107 3.41 -4.21 -9.48
C VAL A 107 3.85 -4.91 -10.76
N LEU A 108 4.46 -6.09 -10.62
CA LEU A 108 4.99 -6.90 -11.70
C LEU A 108 4.70 -8.38 -11.45
N SER A 109 4.09 -9.04 -12.43
CA SER A 109 3.94 -10.50 -12.49
C SER A 109 4.28 -10.99 -13.90
N ASP A 110 4.97 -12.13 -13.99
CA ASP A 110 5.34 -12.77 -15.25
C ASP A 110 4.35 -13.87 -15.68
N THR A 111 3.33 -14.12 -14.87
CA THR A 111 2.20 -15.03 -15.17
C THR A 111 1.51 -14.67 -16.49
N GLU A 112 1.03 -15.66 -17.26
CA GLU A 112 0.36 -15.39 -18.54
C GLU A 112 -1.16 -15.17 -18.39
N HIS A 113 -1.81 -15.93 -17.51
CA HIS A 113 -3.28 -15.95 -17.37
C HIS A 113 -3.78 -15.13 -16.18
N HIS A 114 -3.43 -15.53 -14.95
CA HIS A 114 -3.84 -14.86 -13.71
C HIS A 114 -2.63 -14.16 -13.11
N GLY A 115 -2.72 -12.85 -12.91
CA GLY A 115 -1.64 -12.07 -12.31
C GLY A 115 -2.05 -11.41 -11.00
N ILE A 116 -1.37 -10.33 -10.65
CA ILE A 116 -1.65 -9.60 -9.41
C ILE A 116 -2.60 -8.46 -9.73
N GLU A 117 -3.81 -8.54 -9.21
CA GLU A 117 -4.78 -7.45 -9.27
C GLU A 117 -4.77 -6.68 -7.96
N VAL A 118 -4.63 -5.35 -8.03
CA VAL A 118 -4.77 -4.47 -6.87
C VAL A 118 -6.16 -3.85 -6.90
N LEU A 119 -6.92 -4.10 -5.84
CA LEU A 119 -8.33 -3.75 -5.72
C LEU A 119 -8.53 -2.49 -4.88
N LYS A 120 -9.59 -1.74 -5.20
CA LYS A 120 -10.06 -0.66 -4.31
C LYS A 120 -10.46 -1.22 -2.93
N PRO A 121 -10.25 -0.47 -1.84
CA PRO A 121 -9.75 0.91 -1.78
C PRO A 121 -8.21 1.05 -1.80
N GLY A 122 -7.45 -0.02 -2.05
CA GLY A 122 -5.99 -0.01 -1.97
C GLY A 122 -5.26 0.21 -3.30
N PRO A 123 -3.93 0.45 -3.24
CA PRO A 123 -3.13 0.59 -2.03
C PRO A 123 -3.28 1.98 -1.40
N ALA A 124 -3.13 2.06 -0.08
CA ALA A 124 -3.15 3.30 0.69
C ALA A 124 -2.06 3.29 1.77
N LEU A 125 -1.52 4.47 2.08
CA LEU A 125 -0.68 4.70 3.25
C LEU A 125 -1.54 5.23 4.39
N VAL A 126 -1.59 4.51 5.49
CA VAL A 126 -2.15 4.99 6.76
C VAL A 126 -1.01 5.44 7.62
N VAL A 127 -0.99 6.72 7.98
CA VAL A 127 0.11 7.29 8.76
C VAL A 127 -0.42 7.96 10.01
N ARG A 128 0.32 7.80 11.09
CA ARG A 128 0.17 8.59 12.30
C ARG A 128 1.37 9.52 12.40
N HIS A 129 1.14 10.82 12.53
CA HIS A 129 2.19 11.83 12.54
C HIS A 129 1.94 12.91 13.57
N ARG A 130 3.01 13.56 14.01
CA ARG A 130 2.92 14.75 14.85
C ARG A 130 2.34 15.92 14.06
N ASN A 131 1.57 16.78 14.73
CA ASN A 131 1.11 18.04 14.17
C ASN A 131 2.31 18.98 13.94
N GLY A 132 2.15 19.92 13.01
CA GLY A 132 3.17 20.90 12.64
C GLY A 132 2.93 22.21 13.33
#